data_AF-A0A7C2HLQ7-F1
#
_entry.id   AF-A0A7C2HLQ7-F1
#
_cell.length_a   1.000
_cell.length_b   1.000
_cell.length_c   1.000
_cell.angle_alpha   90.00
_cell.angle_beta   90.00
_cell.angle_gamma   90.00
#
_symmetry.space_group_name_H-M   'P 1'
#
loop_
_entity.id
_entity.type
_entity.pdbx_description
1 polymer ?
#
loop_
_entity_poly.entity_id
_entity_poly.type
_entity_poly.pdbx_seq_one_letter_code
_entity_poly.pdbx_strand_id
1 'polypeptide(L)'
;GSVAPANAWVTDTIGPSTNLWNFGLGLGFAANINSTPSAYDATLAEWQTYFPNAVILGFSAGVGSGWSNTFSGAVDAITWTINGQTSTYNFEVGPAGGEIPEPGTMVLTAAGLALLVRRRN
;
A
#
# COMPACT_ATOMS: atom_id res chain seq x y z
N GLY A 1 -20.22 9.24 -6.52
CA GLY A 1 -18.92 9.04 -5.87
C GLY A 1 -18.83 10.01 -4.72
N SER A 2 -18.37 9.55 -3.55
CA SER A 2 -18.12 10.47 -2.44
C SER A 2 -16.82 11.24 -2.67
N VAL A 3 -16.66 12.37 -1.99
CA VAL A 3 -15.44 13.18 -2.06
C VAL A 3 -14.29 12.39 -1.41
N ALA A 4 -13.18 12.24 -2.13
CA ALA A 4 -11.99 11.60 -1.59
C ALA A 4 -11.37 12.48 -0.49
N PRO A 5 -11.07 11.93 0.70
CA PRO A 5 -10.36 12.68 1.73
C PRO A 5 -9.00 13.13 1.21
N ALA A 6 -8.71 14.43 1.32
CA ALA A 6 -7.41 15.01 0.99
C ALA A 6 -6.64 15.29 2.28
N ASN A 7 -5.34 14.97 2.29
CA ASN A 7 -4.43 15.18 3.43
C ASN A 7 -4.93 14.54 4.75
N ALA A 8 -5.62 13.41 4.66
CA ALA A 8 -6.21 12.73 5.79
C ALA A 8 -6.00 11.22 5.71
N TRP A 9 -5.75 10.60 6.85
CA TRP A 9 -5.78 9.16 6.99
C TRP A 9 -7.23 8.67 6.94
N VAL A 10 -7.48 7.65 6.14
CA VAL A 10 -8.72 6.87 6.19
C VAL A 10 -8.39 5.56 6.86
N THR A 11 -9.15 5.22 7.89
CA THR A 11 -9.00 3.95 8.61
C THR A 11 -10.30 3.17 8.49
N ASP A 12 -10.17 1.88 8.26
CA ASP A 12 -11.28 0.94 8.30
C ASP A 12 -10.90 -0.27 9.15
N THR A 13 -11.89 -0.92 9.75
CA THR A 13 -11.72 -2.15 10.51
C THR A 13 -12.31 -3.30 9.72
N ILE A 14 -11.46 -4.23 9.32
CA ILE A 14 -11.89 -5.45 8.64
C ILE A 14 -12.56 -6.37 9.67
N GLY A 15 -13.85 -6.61 9.49
CA GLY A 15 -14.68 -7.40 10.39
C GLY A 15 -15.51 -8.45 9.67
N PRO A 16 -16.36 -9.20 10.40
CA PRO A 16 -17.15 -10.30 9.84
C PRO A 16 -18.02 -9.92 8.63
N SER A 17 -18.47 -8.67 8.53
CA SER A 17 -19.30 -8.14 7.45
C SER A 17 -18.53 -7.49 6.31
N THR A 18 -17.20 -7.44 6.36
CA THR A 18 -16.40 -6.82 5.30
C THR A 18 -16.33 -7.77 4.10
N ASN A 19 -16.65 -7.24 2.92
CA ASN A 19 -16.54 -8.01 1.67
C ASN A 19 -15.07 -8.19 1.27
N LEU A 20 -14.69 -9.43 0.98
CA LEU A 20 -13.35 -9.82 0.56
C LEU A 20 -13.44 -10.68 -0.70
N TRP A 21 -12.38 -10.66 -1.50
CA TRP A 21 -12.26 -11.49 -2.69
C TRP A 21 -10.84 -12.04 -2.80
N ASN A 22 -10.69 -13.15 -3.54
CA ASN A 22 -9.41 -13.84 -3.68
C ASN A 22 -8.83 -13.71 -5.09
N PHE A 23 -7.50 -13.82 -5.17
CA PHE A 23 -6.79 -14.05 -6.42
C PHE A 23 -5.85 -15.24 -6.24
N GLY A 24 -6.23 -16.42 -6.74
CA GLY A 24 -5.37 -17.60 -6.76
C GLY A 24 -5.31 -18.39 -5.44
N LEU A 25 -4.13 -18.94 -5.12
CA LEU A 25 -3.85 -19.82 -3.97
C LEU A 25 -4.69 -21.13 -3.93
N GLY A 26 -4.84 -21.78 -5.09
CA GLY A 26 -5.62 -23.02 -5.22
C GLY A 26 -7.11 -22.81 -5.48
N LEU A 27 -7.58 -21.56 -5.40
CA LEU A 27 -8.88 -21.12 -5.89
C LEU A 27 -8.74 -20.47 -7.27
N GLY A 28 -9.83 -20.49 -8.05
CA GLY A 28 -9.94 -19.65 -9.25
C GLY A 28 -9.85 -18.16 -8.91
N PHE A 29 -9.47 -17.34 -9.89
CA PHE A 29 -9.56 -15.88 -9.76
C PHE A 29 -11.00 -15.46 -9.49
N ALA A 30 -11.23 -14.60 -8.49
CA ALA A 30 -12.55 -14.14 -8.07
C ALA A 30 -13.53 -15.33 -7.90
N ALA A 31 -13.15 -16.28 -7.03
CA ALA A 31 -13.98 -17.44 -6.77
C ALA A 31 -15.25 -17.01 -6.01
N ASN A 32 -16.41 -17.29 -6.61
CA ASN A 32 -17.70 -17.00 -6.00
C ASN A 32 -18.08 -18.12 -5.03
N ILE A 33 -17.74 -17.93 -3.75
CA ILE A 33 -17.95 -18.94 -2.70
C ILE A 33 -19.35 -18.96 -2.10
N ASN A 34 -20.13 -17.89 -2.27
CA ASN A 34 -21.47 -17.73 -1.70
C ASN A 34 -22.59 -17.85 -2.77
N SER A 35 -22.24 -18.13 -4.03
CA SER A 35 -23.16 -18.35 -5.15
C SER A 35 -24.12 -17.19 -5.43
N THR A 36 -23.72 -15.97 -5.10
CA THR A 36 -24.47 -14.74 -5.43
C THR A 36 -24.23 -14.34 -6.89
N PRO A 37 -24.90 -13.28 -7.40
CA PRO A 37 -24.58 -12.74 -8.72
C PRO A 37 -23.19 -12.09 -8.84
N SER A 38 -22.44 -11.87 -7.75
CA SER A 38 -21.17 -11.14 -7.74
C SER A 38 -20.07 -11.92 -7.01
N ALA A 39 -18.91 -12.10 -7.64
CA ALA A 39 -17.76 -12.75 -6.99
C ALA A 39 -17.04 -11.88 -5.94
N TYR A 40 -17.51 -10.65 -5.72
CA TYR A 40 -16.85 -9.65 -4.86
C TYR A 40 -17.69 -9.27 -3.63
N ASP A 41 -18.77 -10.00 -3.35
CA ASP A 41 -19.70 -9.70 -2.25
C ASP A 41 -19.65 -10.69 -1.07
N ALA A 42 -18.74 -11.67 -1.11
CA ALA A 42 -18.54 -12.60 -0.02
C ALA A 42 -17.88 -11.90 1.18
N THR A 43 -18.52 -12.00 2.34
CA THR A 43 -18.07 -11.45 3.61
C THR A 43 -16.96 -12.29 4.24
N LEU A 44 -16.16 -11.70 5.14
CA LEU A 44 -15.14 -12.44 5.91
C LEU A 44 -15.74 -13.63 6.67
N ALA A 45 -16.95 -13.50 7.22
CA ALA A 45 -17.63 -14.61 7.90
C ALA A 45 -17.94 -15.79 6.97
N GLU A 46 -18.34 -15.52 5.71
CA GLU A 46 -18.57 -16.54 4.70
C GLU A 46 -17.26 -17.23 4.29
N TRP A 47 -16.17 -16.47 4.12
CA TRP A 47 -14.84 -17.04 3.87
C TRP A 47 -14.36 -17.95 5.00
N GLN A 48 -14.55 -17.54 6.26
CA GLN A 48 -14.22 -18.36 7.43
C GLN A 48 -15.06 -19.63 7.51
N THR A 49 -16.33 -19.56 7.08
CA THR A 49 -17.22 -20.74 7.02
C THR A 49 -16.81 -21.69 5.90
N TYR A 50 -16.48 -21.17 4.72
CA TYR A 50 -16.07 -21.95 3.56
C TYR A 50 -14.69 -22.61 3.77
N PHE A 51 -13.79 -21.94 4.49
CA PHE A 51 -12.48 -22.47 4.88
C PHE A 51 -12.25 -22.46 6.40
N PRO A 52 -12.88 -23.39 7.14
CA PRO A 52 -12.85 -23.37 8.61
C PRO A 52 -11.45 -23.59 9.21
N ASN A 53 -10.53 -24.17 8.42
CA ASN A 53 -9.15 -24.46 8.83
C ASN A 53 -8.11 -23.60 8.09
N ALA A 54 -8.54 -22.64 7.26
CA ALA A 54 -7.58 -21.79 6.57
C ALA A 54 -6.95 -20.80 7.54
N VAL A 55 -5.69 -20.49 7.26
CA VAL A 55 -4.96 -19.41 7.90
C VAL A 55 -4.79 -18.27 6.91
N ILE A 56 -4.97 -17.04 7.39
CA ILE A 56 -4.67 -15.86 6.60
C ILE A 56 -3.16 -15.68 6.58
N LEU A 57 -2.54 -15.87 5.42
CA LEU A 57 -1.08 -15.73 5.25
C LEU A 57 -0.66 -14.27 5.02
N GLY A 58 -1.59 -13.44 4.54
CA GLY A 58 -1.35 -12.04 4.29
C GLY A 58 -2.54 -11.36 3.64
N PHE A 59 -2.51 -10.04 3.62
CA PHE A 59 -3.45 -9.21 2.90
C PHE A 59 -2.74 -8.55 1.73
N SER A 60 -3.45 -8.40 0.62
CA SER A 60 -3.01 -7.59 -0.52
C SER A 60 -3.98 -6.42 -0.65
N ALA A 61 -3.44 -5.21 -0.72
CA ALA A 61 -4.21 -4.03 -1.09
C ALA A 61 -3.75 -3.55 -2.46
N GLY A 62 -4.67 -3.50 -3.41
CA GLY A 62 -4.49 -2.71 -4.62
C GLY A 62 -4.64 -1.24 -4.26
N VAL A 63 -3.57 -0.47 -4.39
CA VAL A 63 -3.52 0.93 -4.00
C VAL A 63 -3.68 1.80 -5.24
N GLY A 64 -4.76 2.59 -5.33
CA GLY A 64 -5.08 3.43 -6.49
C GLY A 64 -6.55 3.80 -6.63
N SER A 65 -6.90 4.57 -7.66
CA SER A 65 -8.27 5.01 -7.95
C SER A 65 -9.21 3.81 -8.08
N GLY A 66 -10.24 3.73 -7.23
CA GLY A 66 -11.21 2.63 -7.25
C GLY A 66 -11.53 2.01 -5.88
N TRP A 67 -10.86 2.41 -4.80
CA TRP A 67 -11.27 2.01 -3.46
C TRP A 67 -12.67 2.58 -3.15
N SER A 68 -13.67 1.69 -3.16
CA SER A 68 -15.09 1.92 -2.82
C SER A 68 -15.78 3.12 -3.49
N ASN A 69 -15.29 3.61 -4.63
CA ASN A 69 -15.72 4.90 -5.23
C ASN A 69 -15.66 6.09 -4.26
N THR A 70 -14.92 5.93 -3.16
CA THR A 70 -14.77 6.92 -2.09
C THR A 70 -13.40 7.55 -2.09
N PHE A 71 -12.42 6.95 -2.77
CA PHE A 71 -11.08 7.48 -2.89
C PHE A 71 -10.61 7.53 -4.35
N SER A 72 -10.10 8.70 -4.73
CA SER A 72 -9.46 8.98 -6.01
C SER A 72 -8.24 9.85 -5.72
N GLY A 73 -7.07 9.22 -5.62
CA GLY A 73 -5.81 9.89 -5.31
C GLY A 73 -4.63 8.91 -5.34
N ALA A 74 -3.43 9.44 -5.20
CA ALA A 74 -2.25 8.65 -4.85
C ALA A 74 -2.30 8.38 -3.34
N VAL A 75 -1.88 7.18 -2.92
CA VAL A 75 -1.74 6.84 -1.50
C VAL A 75 -0.27 6.92 -1.16
N ASP A 76 0.05 7.79 -0.22
CA ASP A 76 1.43 8.04 0.20
C ASP A 76 1.93 6.89 1.10
N ALA A 77 1.05 6.29 1.92
CA ALA A 77 1.40 5.18 2.80
C ALA A 77 0.19 4.30 3.17
N ILE A 78 0.47 3.03 3.49
CA ILE A 78 -0.52 2.09 4.03
C ILE A 78 -0.04 1.51 5.36
N THR A 79 -0.94 1.42 6.34
CA THR A 79 -0.68 0.83 7.65
C THR A 79 -1.64 -0.32 7.90
N TRP A 80 -1.10 -1.43 8.41
CA TRP A 80 -1.87 -2.61 8.82
C TRP A 80 -1.64 -2.88 10.29
N THR A 81 -2.71 -3.23 11.00
CA THR A 81 -2.62 -3.81 12.34
C THR A 81 -3.25 -5.20 12.31
N ILE A 82 -2.44 -6.22 12.55
CA ILE A 82 -2.87 -7.63 12.57
C ILE A 82 -2.44 -8.23 13.90
N ASN A 83 -3.39 -8.75 14.67
CA ASN A 83 -3.14 -9.34 15.98
C ASN A 83 -2.30 -8.41 16.90
N GLY A 84 -2.62 -7.11 16.88
CA GLY A 84 -1.93 -6.08 17.67
C GLY A 84 -0.55 -5.65 17.14
N GLN A 85 0.00 -6.31 16.12
CA GLN A 85 1.24 -5.90 15.48
C GLN A 85 0.95 -4.91 14.36
N THR A 86 1.64 -3.78 14.35
CA THR A 86 1.43 -2.71 13.37
C THR A 86 2.63 -2.58 12.44
N SER A 87 2.36 -2.57 11.14
CA SER A 87 3.36 -2.36 10.08
C SER A 87 2.90 -1.23 9.17
N THR A 88 3.81 -0.30 8.84
CA THR A 88 3.57 0.81 7.93
C THR A 88 4.49 0.72 6.73
N TYR A 89 3.92 0.90 5.54
CA TYR A 89 4.63 0.89 4.26
C TYR A 89 4.42 2.26 3.59
N ASN A 90 5.49 3.04 3.48
CA ASN A 90 5.49 4.35 2.83
C ASN A 90 5.91 4.19 1.36
N PHE A 91 5.13 4.75 0.44
CA PHE A 91 5.31 4.69 -1.00
C PHE A 91 5.97 5.95 -1.57
N GLU A 92 6.18 6.98 -0.74
CA GLU A 92 6.95 8.15 -1.16
C GLU A 92 8.38 7.75 -1.53
N VAL A 93 8.85 8.21 -2.69
CA VAL A 93 10.25 8.09 -3.12
C VAL A 93 11.07 9.14 -2.36
N GLY A 94 11.12 8.98 -1.05
CA GLY A 94 11.93 9.75 -0.12
C GLY A 94 12.51 8.77 0.89
N PRO A 95 13.72 9.01 1.39
CA PRO A 95 14.33 8.00 2.23
C PRO A 95 13.53 7.89 3.52
N ALA A 96 13.17 6.66 3.87
CA ALA A 96 12.72 6.32 5.20
C ALA A 96 13.89 6.58 6.19
N GLY A 97 14.09 7.84 6.56
CA GLY A 97 15.09 8.27 7.54
C GLY A 97 16.56 8.35 7.07
N GLY A 98 16.87 8.48 5.78
CA GLY A 98 18.27 8.51 5.32
C GLY A 98 18.52 9.47 4.17
N GLU A 99 18.94 10.70 4.47
CA GLU A 99 19.45 11.69 3.51
C GLU A 99 19.95 11.02 2.22
N ILE A 100 19.24 11.25 1.10
CA ILE A 100 19.77 10.84 -0.21
C ILE A 100 21.12 11.53 -0.29
N PRO A 101 22.26 10.80 -0.34
CA PRO A 101 23.56 11.45 -0.41
C PRO A 101 23.52 12.39 -1.59
N GLU A 102 23.70 13.69 -1.34
CA GLU A 102 23.57 14.67 -2.40
C GLU A 102 24.48 14.23 -3.55
N PRO A 103 23.94 14.17 -4.79
CA PRO A 103 24.69 13.64 -5.91
C PRO A 103 26.03 14.37 -5.96
N GLY A 104 27.11 13.62 -6.17
CA GLY A 104 28.51 14.08 -6.13
C GLY A 104 28.84 15.31 -6.98
N THR A 105 27.88 15.90 -7.68
CA THR A 105 27.85 17.27 -8.20
C THR A 105 28.36 18.33 -7.22
N MET A 106 28.01 18.34 -5.92
CA MET A 106 28.60 19.33 -5.01
C MET A 106 30.09 19.11 -4.81
N VAL A 107 30.52 17.85 -4.65
CA VAL A 107 31.94 17.48 -4.53
C VAL A 107 32.71 17.79 -5.82
N LEU A 108 32.14 17.50 -6.99
CA LEU A 108 32.72 17.81 -8.29
C LEU A 108 32.78 19.32 -8.56
N THR A 109 31.77 20.08 -8.12
CA THR A 109 31.76 21.55 -8.21
C THR A 109 32.83 22.14 -7.31
N ALA A 110 32.94 21.67 -6.08
CA ALA A 110 33.98 22.10 -5.15
C ALA A 110 35.39 21.74 -5.66
N ALA A 111 35.58 20.53 -6.18
CA ALA A 111 36.84 20.08 -6.78
C ALA A 111 37.20 20.92 -8.03
N GLY A 112 36.22 21.20 -8.88
CA GLY A 112 36.39 22.05 -10.06
C GLY A 112 36.80 23.49 -9.71
N LEU A 113 36.15 24.08 -8.70
CA LEU A 113 36.49 25.41 -8.19
C LEU A 113 37.89 25.43 -7.56
N ALA A 114 38.24 24.41 -6.76
CA ALA A 114 39.57 24.30 -6.15
C ALA A 114 40.68 24.20 -7.21
N LEU A 115 40.46 23.43 -8.27
CA LEU A 115 41.39 23.36 -9.41
C LEU A 115 41.50 24.70 -10.14
N LEU A 116 40.40 25.44 -10.29
CA LEU A 116 40.40 26.76 -10.93
C LEU A 116 41.16 27.81 -10.11
N VAL A 117 41.00 27.80 -8.79
CA VAL A 117 41.73 28.70 -7.87
C VAL A 117 43.22 28.35 -7.88
N ARG A 118 43.57 27.06 -7.85
CA ARG A 118 44.96 26.59 -7.91
C ARG A 118 45.67 26.92 -9.24
N ARG A 119 44.91 27.10 -10.33
CA ARG A 119 45.44 27.50 -11.64
C ARG A 119 45.69 29.02 -11.78
N ARG A 120 45.13 29.82 -10.86
CA ARG A 120 45.18 31.30 -10.90
C ARG A 120 46.24 31.88 -9.95
N ASN A 121 46.86 31.06 -9.12
CA ASN A 121 48.04 31.36 -8.30
C ASN A 121 49.28 30.75 -8.95
#